data_AF-A0A945SGA1-F1
#
_entry.id   AF-A0A945SGA1-F1
#
_cell.length_a   1.000
_cell.length_b   1.000
_cell.length_c   1.000
_cell.angle_alpha   90.00
_cell.angle_beta   90.00
_cell.angle_gamma   90.00
#
_symmetry.space_group_name_H-M   'P 1'
#
loop_
_entity.id
_entity.type
_entity.pdbx_description
1 polymer ?
#
loop_
_entity_poly.entity_id
_entity_poly.type
_entity_poly.pdbx_seq_one_letter_code
_entity_poly.pdbx_strand_id
1 'polypeptide(L)' 'VPSDARVTVVQVPPRQVAARRFSGGWRQSQVLDNAQELTKTVEKAGLVAVGEVFYGRYDPPWKPGFARRNEALVEVGRV' A
#
# COMPACT_ATOMS: atom_id res chain seq x y z
N VAL A 1 19.40 -19.05 3.26
CA VAL A 1 18.61 -19.07 2.00
C VAL A 1 17.32 -19.85 2.24
N PRO A 2 16.16 -19.43 1.68
CA PRO A 2 14.89 -20.14 1.87
C PRO A 2 15.00 -21.61 1.48
N SER A 3 14.34 -22.50 2.24
CA SER A 3 14.32 -23.94 1.96
C SER A 3 13.30 -24.34 0.88
N ASP A 4 12.34 -23.47 0.58
CA ASP A 4 11.36 -23.65 -0.50
C ASP A 4 11.83 -22.90 -1.75
N ALA A 5 11.99 -23.62 -2.86
CA ALA A 5 12.48 -23.09 -4.14
C ALA A 5 11.55 -22.03 -4.78
N ARG A 6 10.29 -21.94 -4.35
CA ARG A 6 9.34 -20.91 -4.81
C ARG A 6 9.57 -19.55 -4.13
N VAL A 7 10.35 -19.52 -3.06
CA VAL A 7 10.60 -18.31 -2.26
C VAL A 7 11.98 -17.76 -2.60
N THR A 8 12.00 -16.52 -3.09
CA THR A 8 13.24 -15.80 -3.37
C THR A 8 13.36 -14.59 -2.46
N VAL A 9 14.59 -14.25 -2.08
CA VAL A 9 14.89 -13.02 -1.34
C VAL A 9 15.19 -11.94 -2.38
N VAL A 10 14.42 -10.85 -2.34
CA VAL A 10 14.61 -9.70 -3.22
C VAL A 10 15.07 -8.51 -2.39
N GLN A 11 16.05 -7.78 -2.91
CA GLN A 11 16.49 -6.52 -2.31
C GLN A 11 15.58 -5.40 -2.80
N VAL A 12 14.94 -4.71 -1.88
CA VAL A 12 14.11 -3.54 -2.18
C VAL A 12 14.93 -2.29 -1.87
N PRO A 13 15.24 -1.43 -2.85
CA PRO A 13 16.03 -0.23 -2.61
C PRO A 13 15.24 0.79 -1.77
N PRO A 14 15.95 1.72 -1.08
CA PRO A 14 15.29 2.85 -0.41
C PRO A 14 14.49 3.69 -1.41
N ARG A 15 13.27 4.04 -1.05
CA ARG A 15 12.35 4.83 -1.87
C ARG A 15 11.42 5.68 -1.01
N GLN A 16 10.91 6.77 -1.57
CA GLN A 16 9.89 7.59 -0.93
C GLN A 16 8.52 7.09 -1.35
N VAL A 17 7.61 6.95 -0.38
CA VAL A 17 6.30 6.34 -0.59
C VAL A 17 5.25 7.21 0.08
N ALA A 18 4.22 7.58 -0.66
CA ALA A 18 3.02 8.16 -0.07
C ALA A 18 2.13 7.04 0.48
N ALA A 19 1.64 7.25 1.70
CA ALA A 19 0.85 6.27 2.42
C ALA A 19 -0.52 6.82 2.79
N ARG A 20 -1.57 6.07 2.47
CA ARG A 20 -2.92 6.33 2.95
C ARG A 20 -3.36 5.20 3.87
N ARG A 21 -3.48 5.51 5.16
CA ARG A 21 -4.03 4.59 6.16
C ARG A 21 -5.55 4.48 6.02
N PHE A 22 -6.08 3.28 6.19
CA PHE A 22 -7.51 3.02 6.31
C PHE A 22 -7.79 1.82 7.23
N SER A 23 -9.02 1.72 7.72
CA SER A 23 -9.50 0.60 8.54
C SER A 23 -10.64 -0.14 7.83
N GLY A 24 -11.07 -1.26 8.42
CA GLY A 24 -12.15 -2.08 7.90
C GLY A 24 -11.67 -3.36 7.19
N GLY A 25 -12.60 -3.96 6.43
CA GLY A 25 -12.38 -5.20 5.71
C GLY A 25 -11.61 -5.01 4.39
N TRP A 26 -11.28 -6.13 3.75
CA TRP A 26 -10.59 -6.16 2.46
C TRP A 26 -11.57 -6.37 1.30
N ARG A 27 -12.56 -5.48 1.19
CA ARG A 27 -13.47 -5.48 0.04
C ARG A 27 -12.81 -4.76 -1.12
N GLN A 28 -12.84 -5.35 -2.32
CA GLN A 28 -12.15 -4.81 -3.50
C GLN A 28 -12.53 -3.34 -3.78
N SER A 29 -13.81 -2.99 -3.74
CA SER A 29 -14.27 -1.60 -3.93
C SER A 29 -13.61 -0.65 -2.93
N GLN A 30 -13.69 -0.95 -1.64
CA GLN A 30 -13.08 -0.14 -0.59
C GLN A 30 -11.57 0.02 -0.80
N VAL A 31 -10.87 -1.06 -1.17
CA VAL A 31 -9.42 -1.05 -1.41
C VAL A 31 -9.07 -0.16 -2.62
N LEU A 32 -9.85 -0.24 -3.69
CA LEU A 32 -9.69 0.60 -4.89
C LEU A 32 -10.02 2.07 -4.61
N ASP A 33 -11.07 2.37 -3.83
CA ASP A 33 -11.43 3.74 -3.45
C ASP A 33 -10.29 4.40 -2.67
N ASN A 34 -9.66 3.67 -1.75
CA ASN A 34 -8.51 4.17 -0.99
C ASN A 34 -7.27 4.38 -1.88
N ALA A 35 -7.05 3.53 -2.89
CA ALA A 35 -5.98 3.72 -3.88
C ALA A 35 -6.23 4.95 -4.76
N GLN A 36 -7.44 5.12 -5.28
CA GLN A 36 -7.80 6.30 -6.08
C GLN A 36 -7.66 7.59 -5.28
N GLU A 37 -8.11 7.59 -4.03
CA GLU A 37 -7.96 8.76 -3.16
C GLU A 37 -6.50 9.09 -2.86
N LEU A 38 -5.65 8.06 -2.68
CA LEU A 38 -4.21 8.24 -2.53
C LEU A 38 -3.61 8.91 -3.77
N THR A 39 -3.85 8.37 -4.97
CA THR A 39 -3.29 8.92 -6.21
C THR A 39 -3.74 10.36 -6.46
N LYS A 40 -5.03 10.67 -6.26
CA LYS A 40 -5.54 12.05 -6.34
C LYS A 40 -4.84 12.99 -5.36
N THR A 41 -4.54 12.51 -4.15
CA THR A 41 -3.87 13.31 -3.12
C THR A 41 -2.40 13.56 -3.48
N VAL A 42 -1.72 12.55 -4.02
CA VAL A 42 -0.34 12.64 -4.53
C VAL A 42 -0.25 13.69 -5.64
N GLU A 43 -1.16 13.64 -6.62
CA GLU A 43 -1.22 14.61 -7.71
C GLU A 43 -1.47 16.04 -7.20
N LYS A 44 -2.42 16.21 -6.28
CA LYS A 44 -2.71 17.51 -5.65
C LYS A 44 -1.54 18.07 -4.86
N ALA A 45 -0.66 17.20 -4.34
CA ALA A 45 0.56 17.60 -3.64
C ALA A 45 1.71 17.95 -4.59
N GLY A 46 1.50 17.92 -5.92
CA GLY A 46 2.54 18.19 -6.92
C GLY A 46 3.58 17.08 -7.02
N LEU A 47 3.23 15.86 -6.58
CA LEU A 47 4.07 14.67 -6.67
C LEU A 47 3.58 13.78 -7.81
N VAL A 48 4.47 12.91 -8.30
CA VAL A 48 4.15 11.93 -9.34
C VAL A 48 4.15 10.55 -8.71
N ALA A 49 3.07 9.80 -8.91
CA ALA A 49 3.02 8.38 -8.56
C ALA A 49 3.90 7.57 -9.52
N VAL A 50 4.80 6.77 -8.97
CA VAL A 50 5.71 5.89 -9.72
C VAL A 50 5.24 4.45 -9.56
N GLY A 51 4.71 3.88 -10.64
CA GLY A 51 4.21 2.51 -10.67
C GLY A 51 2.81 2.34 -10.05
N GLU A 52 2.51 1.12 -9.63
CA GLU A 52 1.19 0.75 -9.11
C GLU A 52 1.06 0.94 -7.60
N VAL A 53 -0.17 1.16 -7.14
CA VAL A 53 -0.49 1.16 -5.71
C VAL A 53 -0.33 -0.25 -5.17
N PHE A 54 0.46 -0.40 -4.12
CA PHE A 54 0.62 -1.63 -3.35
C PHE A 54 0.07 -1.45 -1.94
N TYR A 55 0.01 -2.55 -1.17
CA TYR A 55 -0.73 -2.54 0.09
C TYR A 55 0.05 -3.12 1.26
N GLY A 56 0.03 -2.39 2.38
CA GLY A 56 0.48 -2.85 3.68
C GLY A 56 -0.69 -3.42 4.49
N ARG A 57 -0.67 -4.73 4.78
CA ARG A 57 -1.66 -5.41 5.61
C ARG A 57 -0.97 -5.97 6.85
N TYR A 58 -1.13 -5.29 7.97
CA TYR A 58 -0.37 -5.59 9.19
C TYR A 58 -1.12 -6.50 10.15
N ASP A 59 -2.45 -6.45 10.14
CA ASP A 59 -3.27 -7.07 11.17
C ASP A 59 -3.77 -8.48 10.80
N PRO A 60 -3.87 -9.38 11.79
CA PRO A 60 -4.31 -10.75 11.57
C PRO A 60 -5.81 -10.86 11.26
N PRO A 61 -6.26 -11.98 10.65
CA PRO A 61 -7.64 -12.15 10.20
C PRO A 61 -8.67 -12.14 11.35
N TRP A 62 -8.28 -12.45 12.59
CA TRP A 62 -9.17 -12.45 13.75
C TRP A 62 -9.42 -11.07 14.35
N LYS A 63 -8.61 -10.05 14.03
CA LYS A 63 -8.75 -8.71 14.62
C LYS A 63 -10.04 -8.05 14.09
N PRO A 64 -10.86 -7.37 14.93
CA PRO A 64 -12.04 -6.66 14.46
C PRO A 64 -11.70 -5.62 13.39
N GLY A 65 -12.52 -5.54 12.33
CA GLY A 65 -12.21 -4.74 11.13
C GLY A 65 -11.93 -3.26 11.41
N PHE A 66 -12.70 -2.64 12.30
CA PHE A 66 -12.50 -1.23 12.69
C PHE A 66 -11.15 -0.98 13.39
N ALA A 67 -10.56 -2.00 14.00
CA ALA A 67 -9.26 -1.93 14.67
C ALA A 67 -8.10 -2.32 13.75
N ARG A 68 -8.37 -2.74 12.50
CA ARG A 68 -7.33 -3.08 11.53
C ARG A 68 -6.67 -1.83 10.96
N ARG A 69 -5.37 -1.90 10.76
CA ARG A 69 -4.52 -0.96 10.04
C ARG A 69 -4.17 -1.57 8.70
N ASN A 70 -4.72 -0.96 7.66
CA ASN A 70 -4.36 -1.20 6.29
C ASN A 70 -3.78 0.08 5.70
N GLU A 71 -2.87 -0.06 4.74
CA GLU A 71 -2.28 1.07 4.05
C GLU A 71 -2.30 0.81 2.54
N ALA A 72 -2.76 1.81 1.79
CA ALA A 72 -2.48 1.93 0.37
C ALA A 72 -1.20 2.75 0.23
N LEU A 73 -0.29 2.30 -0.62
CA LEU A 73 1.07 2.80 -0.72
C LEU A 73 1.42 2.99 -2.20
N VAL A 74 2.02 4.12 -2.55
CA VAL A 74 2.54 4.33 -3.91
C VAL A 74 3.87 5.06 -3.81
N GLU A 75 4.85 4.61 -4.58
CA GLU A 75 6.13 5.29 -4.68
C GLU A 75 5.91 6.68 -5.30
N VAL A 76 6.64 7.68 -4.80
CA VAL A 76 6.49 9.06 -5.27
C VAL A 76 7.82 9.63 -5.75
N GLY A 77 7.75 10.34 -6.87
CA GLY A 77 8.81 11.19 -7.39
C GLY A 77 8.40 12.67 -7.32
N ARG A 78 9.36 13.55 -7.63
CA ARG A 78 9.09 14.96 -7.92
C ARG A 78 8.99 15.12 -9.44
N VAL A 79 8.12 16.03 -9.86
CA VAL A 79 8.07 16.54 -11.25
C VAL A 79 9.38 17.23 -11.59
#